data_AF-A0A929CZR2-F1
#
_entry.id   AF-A0A929CZR2-F1
#
_cell.length_a   1.000
_cell.length_b   1.000
_cell.length_c   1.000
_cell.angle_alpha   90.00
_cell.angle_beta   90.00
_cell.angle_gamma   90.00
#
_symmetry.space_group_name_H-M   'P 1'
#
loop_
_entity.id
_entity.type
_entity.pdbx_description
1 polymer ?
#
loop_
_entity_poly.entity_id
_entity_poly.type
_entity_poly.pdbx_seq_one_letter_code
_entity_poly.pdbx_strand_id
1 'polypeptide(L)' 'MNWYQIKTEEVLAALKTDAHGLSSEEAVRRVAEYGPNRLAEEERIKRLKIILHQFTSPLIYILL' A
#
# COMPACT_ATOMS: atom_id res chain seq x y z
N MET A 1 19.08 -6.40 -10.73
CA MET A 1 18.44 -6.65 -12.05
C MET A 1 18.05 -5.31 -12.66
N ASN A 2 18.53 -4.99 -13.87
CA ASN A 2 18.17 -3.77 -14.58
C ASN A 2 16.85 -3.97 -15.33
N TRP A 3 15.74 -4.05 -14.59
CA TRP A 3 14.40 -4.31 -15.14
C TRP A 3 13.97 -3.28 -16.21
N TYR A 4 14.53 -2.07 -16.13
CA TYR A 4 14.29 -0.97 -17.06
C TYR A 4 14.97 -1.13 -18.43
N GLN A 5 15.82 -2.15 -18.62
CA GLN A 5 16.50 -2.45 -19.89
C GLN A 5 15.82 -3.58 -20.68
N ILE A 6 14.76 -4.18 -20.15
CA ILE A 6 14.06 -5.31 -20.78
C ILE A 6 13.24 -4.79 -21.97
N LYS A 7 13.28 -5.52 -23.10
CA LYS A 7 12.49 -5.16 -24.28
C LYS A 7 10.99 -5.25 -23.99
N THR A 8 10.20 -4.40 -24.64
CA THR A 8 8.75 -4.35 -24.46
C THR A 8 8.09 -5.72 -24.66
N GLU A 9 8.48 -6.46 -25.70
CA GLU A 9 7.93 -7.80 -25.98
C GLU A 9 8.15 -8.78 -24.82
N GLU A 10 9.34 -8.74 -24.22
CA GLU A 10 9.70 -9.58 -23.08
C GLU A 10 8.92 -9.19 -21.82
N VAL A 11 8.70 -7.88 -21.59
CA VAL A 11 7.87 -7.38 -20.49
C VAL A 11 6.41 -7.81 -20.65
N LEU A 12 5.85 -7.67 -21.86
CA LEU A 12 4.47 -8.06 -22.16
C LEU A 12 4.26 -9.57 -21.95
N ALA A 13 5.20 -10.39 -22.42
CA ALA A 13 5.19 -11.84 -22.19
C ALA A 13 5.31 -12.19 -20.69
N ALA A 14 6.23 -11.56 -19.97
CA ALA A 14 6.43 -11.80 -18.54
C ALA A 14 5.20 -11.41 -17.70
N LEU A 15 4.55 -10.29 -18.03
CA LEU A 15 3.36 -9.79 -17.35
C LEU A 15 2.06 -10.40 -17.88
N LYS A 16 2.13 -11.33 -18.84
CA LYS A 16 0.98 -11.98 -19.48
C LYS A 16 -0.09 -10.97 -19.92
N THR A 17 0.36 -9.94 -20.61
CA THR A 17 -0.47 -8.82 -21.09
C THR A 17 -0.06 -8.49 -22.51
N ASP A 18 -0.88 -7.75 -23.23
CA ASP A 18 -0.57 -7.29 -24.58
C ASP A 18 -0.47 -5.76 -24.65
N ALA A 19 -0.18 -5.23 -25.84
CA ALA A 19 -0.09 -3.80 -26.07
C ALA A 19 -1.44 -3.05 -25.95
N HIS A 20 -2.56 -3.78 -25.97
CA HIS A 20 -3.91 -3.26 -25.79
C HIS A 20 -4.37 -3.33 -24.32
N GLY A 21 -3.63 -4.04 -23.46
CA GLY A 21 -3.81 -4.10 -22.01
C GLY A 21 -4.20 -5.48 -21.50
N LEU A 22 -5.15 -5.49 -20.55
CA LEU A 22 -5.70 -6.69 -19.92
C LEU A 22 -7.21 -6.76 -20.19
N SER A 23 -7.74 -7.98 -20.29
CA SER A 23 -9.19 -8.16 -20.28
C SER A 23 -9.78 -7.84 -18.90
N SER A 24 -11.07 -7.52 -18.87
CA SER A 24 -11.80 -7.25 -17.62
C SER A 24 -11.73 -8.44 -16.65
N GLU A 25 -11.82 -9.66 -17.17
CA GLU A 25 -11.75 -10.89 -16.37
C GLU A 25 -10.37 -11.07 -15.73
N GLU A 26 -9.31 -10.82 -16.50
CA GLU A 26 -7.93 -10.92 -16.03
C GLU A 26 -7.63 -9.84 -14.97
N ALA A 27 -8.13 -8.62 -15.18
CA ALA A 27 -8.00 -7.54 -14.20
C ALA A 27 -8.68 -7.89 -12.88
N VAL A 28 -9.91 -8.42 -12.92
CA VAL A 28 -10.63 -8.86 -11.71
C VAL A 28 -9.88 -10.01 -11.02
N ARG A 29 -9.36 -10.98 -11.78
CA ARG A 29 -8.59 -12.10 -11.22
C ARG A 29 -7.34 -11.59 -10.49
N ARG A 30 -6.60 -10.66 -11.08
CA ARG A 30 -5.39 -10.06 -10.45
C ARG A 30 -5.74 -9.27 -9.20
N VAL A 31 -6.82 -8.51 -9.18
CA VAL A 31 -7.25 -7.79 -7.98
C VAL A 31 -7.61 -8.76 -6.84
N ALA A 32 -8.22 -9.91 -7.15
CA ALA A 32 -8.51 -10.94 -6.16
C ALA A 32 -7.24 -11.64 -5.64
N GLU A 33 -6.22 -11.81 -6.48
CA GLU A 33 -4.96 -12.48 -6.14
C GLU A 33 -4.00 -11.58 -5.34
N TYR A 34 -3.82 -10.33 -5.78
CA TYR A 34 -2.83 -9.40 -5.20
C TYR A 34 -3.44 -8.40 -4.22
N GLY A 35 -4.76 -8.27 -4.20
CA GLY A 35 -5.46 -7.25 -3.44
C GLY A 35 -5.47 -5.88 -4.13
N PRO A 36 -6.07 -4.88 -3.48
CA PRO A 36 -6.13 -3.53 -4.02
C PRO A 36 -4.73 -2.90 -4.06
N ASN A 37 -4.43 -2.16 -5.13
CA ASN A 37 -3.20 -1.37 -5.22
C ASN A 37 -3.29 -0.13 -4.31
N ARG A 38 -3.22 -0.36 -2.99
CA ARG A 38 -3.21 0.67 -1.95
C ARG A 38 -2.16 0.30 -0.92
N LEU A 39 -1.38 1.30 -0.52
CA LEU A 39 -0.45 1.14 0.59
C LEU A 39 -1.25 0.88 1.87
N ALA A 40 -0.72 0.02 2.73
CA ALA A 40 -1.29 -0.19 4.04
C ALA A 40 -1.33 1.17 4.78
N GLU A 41 -2.51 1.59 5.21
CA GLU A 41 -2.60 2.70 6.14
C GLU A 41 -1.99 2.22 7.45
N GLU A 42 -0.92 2.87 7.90
CA GLU A 42 -0.42 2.67 9.26
C GLU A 42 -1.57 2.89 10.24
N GLU A 43 -1.67 2.03 11.27
CA GLU A 43 -2.63 2.22 12.34
C GLU A 43 -2.43 3.61 12.92
N ARG A 44 -3.29 4.56 12.55
CA ARG A 44 -3.29 5.90 13.12
C ARG A 44 -3.41 5.71 14.63
N ILE A 45 -2.41 6.17 15.37
CA ILE A 45 -2.44 6.14 16.82
C ILE A 45 -3.77 6.74 17.26
N LYS A 46 -4.61 5.93 17.90
CA LYS A 46 -5.97 6.33 18.27
C LYS A 46 -5.85 7.59 19.12
N ARG A 47 -6.62 8.64 18.80
CA ARG A 47 -6.63 9.91 19.55
C ARG A 47 -6.76 9.70 21.06
N LEU A 48 -7.52 8.68 21.47
CA LEU A 48 -7.66 8.27 22.87
C LEU A 48 -6.34 7.81 23.52
N LYS A 49 -5.49 7.09 22.77
CA LYS A 49 -4.17 6.64 23.25
C LYS A 49 -3.23 7.82 23.47
N ILE A 50 -3.30 8.85 22.62
CA ILE A 50 -2.55 10.10 22.80
C ILE A 50 -3.01 10.82 24.06
N ILE A 51 -4.33 10.98 24.27
CA ILE A 51 -4.90 11.63 25.45
C ILE A 51 -4.48 10.89 26.75
N LEU A 52 -4.57 9.55 26.78
CA LEU A 52 -4.14 8.77 27.94
C LEU A 52 -2.63 8.88 28.20
N HIS A 53 -1.82 8.90 27.15
CA HIS A 53 -0.37 9.05 27.28
C HIS A 53 0.02 10.43 27.85
N GLN A 54 -0.71 11.47 27.48
CA GLN A 54 -0.53 12.81 28.03
C GLN A 54 -0.67 12.80 29.57
N PHE A 55 -1.70 12.15 30.13
CA PHE A 55 -1.86 12.04 31.60
C PHE A 55 -0.74 11.24 32.30
N THR A 56 -0.01 10.39 31.58
CA THR A 56 1.15 9.68 32.13
C THR A 56 2.43 10.51 32.15
N SER A 57 2.43 11.71 31.55
CA SER A 57 3.59 12.59 31.54
C SER A 57 3.62 13.48 32.79
N PRO A 58 4.69 13.42 33.61
CA PRO A 58 4.86 14.27 34.79
C PRO A 58 4.76 15.78 34.47
N LEU A 59 5.10 16.16 33.23
CA LEU A 59 5.07 17.55 32.77
C LEU A 59 3.66 18.14 32.71
N ILE A 60 2.61 17.32 32.54
CA ILE A 60 1.23 17.82 32.50
C ILE A 60 0.76 18.30 33.88
N TYR A 61 1.23 17.64 34.94
CA TYR A 61 0.91 18.05 36.31
C TYR A 61 1.48 19.42 36.67
N ILE A 62 2.48 19.92 35.94
CA ILE A 62 3.07 21.25 36.15
C ILE A 62 2.29 22.36 35.43
N LEU A 63 1.51 22.01 34.39
CA LEU A 63 0.75 22.95 33.56
C LEU A 63 -0.66 23.26 34.10
N LEU A 64 -1.12 22.54 35.13
CA LEU A 64 -2.40 22.72 35.84
C LEU A 64 -2.16 23.41 37.18
#